data_AF-A0A7V6LAB3-F1
#
_entry.id   AF-A0A7V6LAB3-F1
#
_cell.length_a   1.000
_cell.length_b   1.000
_cell.length_c   1.000
_cell.angle_alpha   90.00
_cell.angle_beta   90.00
_cell.angle_gamma   90.00
#
_symmetry.space_group_name_H-M   'P 1'
#
loop_
_entity.id
_entity.type
_entity.pdbx_description
1 polymer ?
#
loop_
_entity_poly.entity_id
_entity_poly.type
_entity_poly.pdbx_seq_one_letter_code
_entity_poly.pdbx_strand_id
1 'polypeptide(L)' 'MSDLSFEKGTEKLQNLITSLEQPDIKLEDMLTTYEEGMRIIKQLQDKLGEAETKLKLLNRDLEINISDAVE' A
#
# COMPACT_ATOMS: atom_id res chain seq x y z
N MET A 1 -9.98 13.78 0.96
CA MET A 1 -8.62 13.58 1.50
C MET A 1 -7.79 12.97 0.40
N SER A 2 -6.59 13.48 0.16
CA SER A 2 -5.73 13.06 -0.96
C SER A 2 -5.28 11.61 -0.77
N ASP A 3 -5.84 10.71 -1.58
CA ASP A 3 -5.42 9.32 -1.65
C ASP A 3 -3.93 9.22 -1.96
N LEU A 4 -3.18 8.52 -1.11
CA LEU A 4 -1.78 8.24 -1.35
C LEU A 4 -1.67 7.25 -2.51
N SER A 5 -0.92 7.60 -3.56
CA SER A 5 -0.61 6.63 -4.63
C SER A 5 0.35 5.56 -4.07
N PHE A 6 0.37 4.37 -4.68
CA PHE A 6 1.25 3.31 -4.19
C PHE A 6 2.72 3.77 -4.31
N GLU A 7 3.07 4.33 -5.47
CA GLU A 7 4.38 4.87 -5.81
C GLU A 7 4.79 5.99 -4.84
N LYS A 8 3.88 6.94 -4.56
CA LYS A 8 4.14 8.01 -3.59
C LYS A 8 4.32 7.49 -2.17
N GLY A 9 3.58 6.44 -1.78
CA GLY A 9 3.76 5.83 -0.46
C GLY A 9 5.11 5.13 -0.35
N THR A 10 5.53 4.41 -1.40
CA THR A 10 6.87 3.81 -1.47
C THR A 10 7.98 4.86 -1.41
N GLU A 11 7.85 5.96 -2.16
CA GLU A 11 8.81 7.08 -2.13
C GLU A 11 8.92 7.68 -0.74
N LYS A 12 7.78 7.92 -0.06
CA LYS A 12 7.78 8.41 1.31
C LYS A 12 8.45 7.44 2.28
N LEU A 13 8.19 6.13 2.18
CA LEU A 13 8.86 5.13 3.02
C LEU A 13 10.38 5.15 2.82
N GLN A 14 10.86 5.29 1.58
CA GLN A 14 12.28 5.43 1.28
C GLN A 14 12.88 6.65 1.99
N ASN A 15 12.20 7.80 1.95
CA ASN A 15 12.64 9.03 2.61
C ASN A 15 12.65 8.90 4.15
N LEU A 16 11.69 8.19 4.72
CA LEU A 16 11.66 7.91 6.16
C LEU A 16 12.85 7.03 6.57
N ILE A 17 13.17 6.00 5.77
CA ILE A 17 14.37 5.15 6.00
C ILE A 17 15.64 5.99 5.96
N THR A 18 15.81 6.85 4.94
CA THR A 18 16.97 7.75 4.84
C THR A 18 17.08 8.71 6.03
N SER A 19 15.94 9.11 6.60
CA SER A 19 15.89 9.93 7.81
C SER A 19 16.33 9.13 9.05
N LEU A 20 15.89 7.88 9.18
CA LEU A 20 16.30 6.99 10.28
C LEU A 20 17.79 6.63 10.26
N GLU A 21 18.42 6.65 9.10
CA GLU A 21 19.86 6.35 8.94
C GLU A 21 20.77 7.54 9.29
N GLN A 22 20.20 8.72 9.62
CA GLN A 22 21.00 9.88 10.01
C GLN A 22 21.66 9.65 11.38
N PRO A 23 22.99 9.90 11.52
CA PRO A 23 23.74 9.55 12.72
C PRO A 23 23.32 10.31 13.99
N ASP A 24 22.65 11.46 13.85
CA ASP A 24 22.24 12.33 14.96
C ASP A 24 20.71 12.38 15.15
N ILE A 25 19.97 11.38 14.67
CA ILE A 25 18.51 11.33 14.85
C ILE A 25 18.15 11.19 16.34
N LYS A 26 17.26 12.06 16.82
CA LYS A 26 16.78 12.01 18.21
C LYS A 26 15.78 10.87 18.38
N LEU A 27 15.65 10.38 19.61
CA LEU A 27 14.68 9.33 19.95
C LEU A 27 13.24 9.72 19.61
N GLU A 28 12.86 10.96 19.87
CA GLU A 28 11.51 11.49 19.56
C GLU A 28 11.25 11.49 18.04
N ASP A 29 12.26 11.86 17.25
CA ASP A 29 12.18 11.86 15.78
C ASP A 29 12.11 10.42 15.24
N MET A 30 12.84 9.48 15.83
CA MET A 30 12.76 8.05 15.50
C MET A 30 11.36 7.49 15.73
N LEU A 31 10.74 7.79 16.88
CA LEU A 31 9.38 7.34 17.21
C LEU A 31 8.36 7.92 16.23
N THR A 32 8.46 9.22 15.94
CA THR A 32 7.58 9.89 14.98
C THR A 32 7.71 9.30 13.58
N THR A 33 8.95 9.07 13.13
CA THR A 33 9.25 8.49 11.80
C THR A 33 8.71 7.06 11.70
N TYR A 34 8.83 6.27 12.78
CA TYR A 34 8.30 4.92 12.84
C TYR A 34 6.76 4.90 12.77
N GLU A 35 6.09 5.74 13.54
CA GLU A 35 4.62 5.87 13.52
C GLU A 35 4.10 6.28 12.14
N GLU A 36 4.78 7.23 11.48
CA GLU A 36 4.44 7.64 10.11
C GLU A 36 4.64 6.48 9.13
N GLY A 37 5.76 5.76 9.22
CA GLY A 37 6.03 4.58 8.40
C GLY A 37 4.94 3.52 8.53
N MET A 38 4.53 3.21 9.76
CA MET A 38 3.45 2.25 10.03
C MET A 38 2.11 2.69 9.42
N ARG A 39 1.78 3.98 9.48
CA ARG A 39 0.58 4.53 8.85
C ARG A 39 0.62 4.36 7.33
N ILE A 40 1.75 4.65 6.70
CA ILE A 40 1.90 4.51 5.25
C ILE A 40 1.81 3.04 4.83
N ILE A 41 2.50 2.13 5.54
CA ILE A 41 2.44 0.69 5.28
C ILE A 41 1.00 0.19 5.31
N LYS A 42 0.23 0.58 6.34
CA LYS A 42 -1.18 0.20 6.45
C LYS A 42 -1.99 0.67 5.22
N GLN A 43 -1.84 1.92 4.80
CA GLN A 43 -2.54 2.45 3.63
C GLN A 43 -2.17 1.70 2.34
N LEU A 44 -0.89 1.33 2.16
CA LEU A 44 -0.45 0.56 1.01
C LEU A 44 -1.02 -0.87 1.01
N GLN A 45 -1.09 -1.51 2.19
CA GLN A 45 -1.69 -2.83 2.35
C GLN A 45 -3.19 -2.81 2.03
N ASP A 46 -3.92 -1.83 2.54
CA ASP A 46 -5.35 -1.66 2.26
C ASP A 46 -5.58 -1.53 0.74
N LYS A 47 -4.76 -0.72 0.07
CA LYS A 47 -4.84 -0.49 -1.37
C LYS A 47 -4.52 -1.74 -2.21
N LEU A 48 -3.54 -2.53 -1.77
CA LEU A 48 -3.25 -3.83 -2.41
C LEU A 48 -4.41 -4.80 -2.22
N GLY A 49 -5.03 -4.83 -1.03
CA GLY A 49 -6.20 -5.66 -0.75
C GLY A 49 -7.41 -5.28 -1.61
N GLU A 50 -7.64 -4.00 -1.84
CA GLU A 50 -8.68 -3.51 -2.77
C GLU A 50 -8.40 -3.95 -4.21
N ALA A 51 -7.16 -3.83 -4.67
CA ALA A 51 -6.76 -4.27 -6.00
C ALA A 51 -6.92 -5.78 -6.18
N GLU A 52 -6.50 -6.58 -5.19
CA GLU A 52 -6.66 -8.04 -5.21
C GLU A 52 -8.13 -8.44 -5.23
N THR A 53 -8.97 -7.76 -4.43
CA THR A 53 -10.42 -8.01 -4.40
C THR A 53 -11.05 -7.71 -5.76
N LYS A 54 -10.67 -6.59 -6.39
CA LYS A 54 -11.16 -6.23 -7.73
C LYS A 54 -10.74 -7.25 -8.79
N LEU A 55 -9.52 -7.75 -8.72
CA LEU A 55 -9.04 -8.82 -9.61
C LEU A 55 -9.82 -10.12 -9.41
N LYS A 56 -10.08 -10.52 -8.17
CA LYS A 56 -10.87 -11.73 -7.86
C LYS A 56 -12.29 -11.64 -8.42
N LEU A 57 -12.95 -10.48 -8.27
CA LEU A 57 -14.29 -10.26 -8.84
C LEU A 57 -14.26 -10.33 -10.37
N LEU A 58 -13.30 -9.66 -11.02
CA LEU A 58 -13.17 -9.68 -12.47
C LEU A 58 -12.93 -11.11 -13.01
N ASN A 59 -12.07 -11.90 -12.36
CA ASN A 59 -11.81 -13.27 -12.76
C ASN A 59 -13.07 -14.15 -12.61
N ARG A 60 -13.81 -14.01 -11.51
CA ARG A 60 -15.07 -14.74 -11.30
C ARG A 60 -16.10 -14.38 -12.37
N ASP A 61 -16.23 -13.11 -12.72
CA ASP A 61 -17.17 -12.66 -13.73
C ASP A 61 -16.77 -13.19 -15.13
N LEU A 62 -15.47 -13.27 -15.43
CA LEU A 62 -14.97 -13.90 -16.66
C LEU A 62 -15.27 -15.41 -16.71
N GLU A 63 -15.10 -16.14 -15.61
CA GLU A 63 -15.41 -17.57 -15.53
C GLU A 63 -16.91 -17.85 -15.71
N ILE A 64 -17.78 -17.06 -15.09
CA ILE A 64 -19.24 -17.17 -15.27
C ILE A 64 -19.62 -16.97 -16.74
N ASN A 65 -19.10 -15.92 -17.38
CA ASN A 65 -19.40 -15.62 -18.79
C ASN A 65 -18.91 -16.72 -19.75
N ILE A 66 -17.82 -17.42 -19.44
CA ILE A 66 -17.36 -18.57 -20.25
C ILE A 66 -18.30 -19.76 -20.05
N SER A 67 -18.75 -20.03 -18.83
CA SER A 67 -19.70 -21.11 -18.56
C SER A 67 -21.03 -20.91 -19.30
N ASP A 68 -21.52 -19.67 -19.37
CA ASP A 68 -22.77 -19.33 -20.06
C ASP A 68 -22.64 -19.35 -21.60
N ALA A 69 -21.43 -19.28 -22.14
CA ALA A 69 -21.18 -19.25 -23.59
C ALA A 69 -20.90 -20.64 -24.20
N VAL A 70 -20.78 -21.69 -23.38
CA VAL A 70 -20.40 -23.06 -23.80
C VAL A 70 -21.56 -24.05 -23.65
N GLU A 71 -22.73 -23.62 -23.17
CA GLU A 71 -24.02 -24.31 -23.33
C GLU A 71 -24.71 -23.91 -24.65
#